data_AF-A0A7C4M6Z8-F1
#
_entry.id   AF-A0A7C4M6Z8-F1
#
_cell.length_a   1.000
_cell.length_b   1.000
_cell.length_c   1.000
_cell.angle_alpha   90.00
_cell.angle_beta   90.00
_cell.angle_gamma   90.00
#
_symmetry.space_group_name_H-M   'P 1'
#
loop_
_entity.id
_entity.type
_entity.pdbx_description
1 polymer ?
#
loop_
_entity_poly.entity_id
_entity_poly.type
_entity_poly.pdbx_seq_one_letter_code
_entity_poly.pdbx_strand_id
1 'polypeptide(L)'
;MDHLDGLKSKNKECGQSYRQSDTASLGEKEVKSVRDVRESIELIVSGTAIMNTEYGGFSIEVIDPVRFPYGDVITTLLRHGFEVWITLRDDHPLIMACIKGD
;
A
#
# COMPACT_ATOMS: atom_id res chain seq x y z
N MET A 1 -6.32 -15.92 -38.95
CA MET A 1 -6.77 -14.51 -38.98
C MET A 1 -7.74 -14.24 -37.83
N ASP A 2 -7.27 -14.48 -36.61
CA ASP A 2 -6.91 -13.40 -35.68
C ASP A 2 -7.67 -12.09 -35.88
N HIS A 3 -8.53 -11.74 -34.93
CA HIS A 3 -8.80 -10.34 -34.64
C HIS A 3 -8.83 -10.12 -33.14
N LEU A 4 -7.75 -9.51 -32.66
CA LEU A 4 -7.53 -9.04 -31.30
C LEU A 4 -8.39 -7.82 -30.95
N ASP A 5 -8.63 -7.74 -29.65
CA ASP A 5 -8.64 -6.59 -28.74
C ASP A 5 -9.56 -5.38 -28.94
N GLY A 6 -10.21 -5.05 -27.82
CA GLY A 6 -10.91 -3.79 -27.61
C GLY A 6 -11.54 -3.70 -26.21
N LEU A 7 -10.80 -4.05 -25.14
CA LEU A 7 -11.24 -3.71 -23.78
C LEU A 7 -11.22 -2.18 -23.61
N LYS A 8 -12.41 -1.59 -23.67
CA LYS A 8 -12.64 -0.18 -23.40
C LYS A 8 -12.63 0.03 -21.89
N SER A 9 -11.55 0.59 -21.36
CA SER A 9 -11.47 1.12 -19.99
C SER A 9 -12.67 2.02 -19.71
N LYS A 10 -13.42 1.70 -18.66
CA LYS A 10 -14.34 2.64 -18.01
C LYS A 10 -13.74 3.02 -16.67
N ASN A 11 -13.07 4.16 -16.66
CA ASN A 11 -12.65 4.86 -15.45
C ASN A 11 -13.88 5.11 -14.58
N LYS A 12 -13.85 4.64 -13.34
CA LYS A 12 -14.79 5.03 -12.30
C LYS A 12 -14.03 5.89 -11.31
N GLU A 13 -14.18 7.21 -11.44
CA GLU A 13 -13.83 8.16 -10.39
C GLU A 13 -14.62 7.79 -9.13
N CYS A 14 -13.92 7.50 -8.03
CA CYS A 14 -14.56 7.36 -6.73
C CYS A 14 -14.48 8.72 -6.03
N GLY A 15 -15.61 9.42 -6.08
CA GLY A 15 -15.79 10.74 -5.51
C GLY A 15 -15.66 10.77 -3.99
N GLN A 16 -15.20 11.92 -3.49
CA GLN A 16 -15.24 12.31 -2.09
C GLN A 16 -16.70 12.57 -1.70
N SER A 17 -17.23 11.89 -0.68
CA SER A 17 -18.34 12.41 0.13
C SER A 17 -18.66 11.46 1.27
N TYR A 18 -18.41 11.85 2.52
CA TYR A 18 -19.16 11.31 3.64
C TYR A 18 -19.52 12.42 4.62
N ARG A 19 -20.84 12.62 4.74
CA ARG A 19 -21.56 13.48 5.67
C ARG A 19 -21.31 12.99 7.11
N GLN A 20 -21.07 13.92 8.02
CA GLN A 20 -21.14 13.67 9.47
C GLN A 20 -22.61 13.72 9.92
N SER A 21 -23.07 12.67 10.61
CA SER A 21 -24.28 12.68 11.43
C SER A 21 -24.12 11.67 12.56
N ASP A 22 -24.19 12.17 13.79
CA ASP A 22 -23.96 11.45 15.05
C ASP A 22 -25.02 10.36 15.33
N THR A 23 -24.61 9.24 15.94
CA THR A 23 -25.25 8.64 17.15
C THR A 23 -24.61 7.29 17.56
N ALA A 24 -24.25 7.23 18.85
CA ALA A 24 -24.17 6.09 19.78
C ALA A 24 -23.21 4.89 19.55
N SER A 25 -22.29 4.77 20.51
CA SER A 25 -21.33 3.71 20.86
C SER A 25 -21.75 2.26 20.60
N LEU A 26 -20.83 1.49 20.00
CA LEU A 26 -20.43 0.13 20.42
C LEU A 26 -19.18 -0.32 19.64
N GLY A 27 -18.04 -0.41 20.34
CA GLY A 27 -16.82 -1.09 19.88
C GLY A 27 -16.01 -0.33 18.85
N GLU A 28 -15.00 0.41 19.32
CA GLU A 28 -13.97 1.01 18.48
C GLU A 28 -13.12 -0.12 17.83
N LYS A 29 -13.60 -0.69 16.72
CA LYS A 29 -12.68 -1.19 15.71
C LYS A 29 -12.03 0.05 15.12
N GLU A 30 -10.92 0.46 15.74
CA GLU A 30 -10.09 1.57 15.29
C GLU A 30 -9.71 1.30 13.83
N VAL A 31 -10.41 1.96 12.90
CA VAL A 31 -10.03 2.02 11.51
C VAL A 31 -8.78 2.88 11.46
N LYS A 32 -7.63 2.28 11.76
CA LYS A 32 -6.32 2.93 11.57
C LYS A 32 -6.22 3.29 10.10
N SER A 33 -6.20 4.59 9.82
CA SER A 33 -6.30 5.08 8.46
C SER A 33 -5.01 4.72 7.70
N VAL A 34 -5.09 4.61 6.37
CA VAL A 34 -3.93 4.32 5.52
C VAL A 34 -2.80 5.36 5.69
N ARG A 35 -3.11 6.57 6.18
CA ARG A 35 -2.10 7.61 6.46
C ARG A 35 -1.16 7.21 7.60
N ASP A 36 -1.69 6.51 8.61
CA ASP A 36 -0.91 6.03 9.76
C ASP A 36 0.13 4.97 9.33
N VAL A 37 -0.21 4.14 8.34
CA VAL A 37 0.67 3.09 7.82
C VAL A 37 1.82 3.69 7.03
N ARG A 38 1.53 4.69 6.19
CA ARG A 38 2.54 5.38 5.38
C ARG A 38 3.61 6.01 6.27
N GLU A 39 3.20 6.85 7.22
CA GLU A 39 4.14 7.55 8.12
C GLU A 39 4.96 6.57 8.95
N SER A 40 4.34 5.47 9.41
CA SER A 40 5.03 4.41 10.13
C SER A 40 6.13 3.77 9.27
N ILE A 41 5.84 3.46 8.02
CA ILE A 41 6.82 2.87 7.10
C ILE A 41 7.91 3.89 6.75
N GLU A 42 7.57 5.15 6.47
CA GLU A 42 8.56 6.21 6.19
C GLU A 42 9.56 6.37 7.34
N LEU A 43 9.07 6.32 8.59
CA LEU A 43 9.92 6.38 9.77
C LEU A 43 10.87 5.17 9.88
N ILE A 44 10.35 3.97 9.60
CA ILE A 44 11.13 2.72 9.65
C ILE A 44 12.21 2.70 8.56
N VAL A 45 11.87 3.08 7.33
CA VAL A 45 12.76 2.93 6.17
C VAL A 45 13.73 4.10 5.98
N SER A 46 13.62 5.16 6.79
CA SER A 46 14.32 6.45 6.63
C SER A 46 15.77 6.30 6.11
N GLY A 47 15.96 6.62 4.83
CA GLY A 47 17.27 6.63 4.15
C GLY A 47 17.77 5.28 3.60
N THR A 48 17.00 4.20 3.72
CA THR A 48 17.33 2.86 3.20
C THR A 48 16.45 2.43 2.01
N ALA A 49 15.35 3.13 1.76
CA ALA A 49 14.46 2.89 0.63
C ALA A 49 13.74 4.15 0.15
N ILE A 50 13.26 4.10 -1.09
CA ILE A 50 12.35 5.09 -1.67
C ILE A 50 10.95 4.48 -1.68
N MET A 51 9.99 5.15 -1.04
CA MET A 51 8.61 4.69 -1.00
C MET A 51 7.70 5.58 -1.84
N ASN A 52 6.89 4.95 -2.69
CA ASN A 52 5.85 5.57 -3.49
C ASN A 52 4.48 4.99 -3.12
N THR A 53 3.42 5.77 -3.31
CA THR A 53 2.04 5.32 -3.14
C THR A 53 1.44 5.06 -4.51
N GLU A 54 0.99 3.83 -4.77
CA GLU A 54 0.40 3.41 -6.04
C GLU A 54 -0.97 2.77 -5.79
N TYR A 55 -2.03 3.28 -6.44
CA TYR A 55 -3.38 2.66 -6.49
C TYR A 55 -3.89 2.05 -5.17
N GLY A 56 -3.76 2.75 -4.03
CA GLY A 56 -4.22 2.24 -2.72
C GLY A 56 -3.25 1.29 -2.02
N GLY A 57 -2.01 1.23 -2.50
CA GLY A 57 -0.91 0.43 -1.98
C GLY A 57 0.41 1.20 -1.92
N PHE A 58 1.51 0.47 -1.74
CA PHE A 58 2.87 0.97 -1.62
C PHE A 58 3.81 0.24 -2.57
N SER A 59 4.76 0.99 -3.11
CA SER A 59 5.91 0.50 -3.86
C SER A 59 7.16 1.00 -3.14
N ILE A 60 7.95 0.09 -2.58
CA ILE A 60 9.13 0.40 -1.74
C ILE A 60 10.36 -0.18 -2.45
N GLU A 61 11.16 0.71 -3.03
CA GLU A 61 12.40 0.39 -3.71
C GLU A 61 13.57 0.46 -2.72
N VAL A 62 14.21 -0.68 -2.45
CA VAL A 62 15.26 -0.79 -1.43
C VAL A 62 16.61 -0.37 -2.02
N ILE A 63 17.13 0.75 -1.54
CA ILE A 63 18.40 1.34 -1.99
C ILE A 63 19.59 0.72 -1.25
N ASP A 64 19.44 0.48 0.06
CA ASP A 64 20.47 -0.14 0.91
C ASP A 64 19.95 -1.45 1.50
N PRO A 65 20.08 -2.58 0.77
CA PRO A 65 19.54 -3.87 1.21
C PRO A 65 20.25 -4.45 2.44
N VAL A 66 21.43 -3.94 2.80
CA VAL A 66 22.15 -4.41 3.99
C VAL A 66 21.55 -3.79 5.26
N ARG A 67 21.13 -2.52 5.18
CA ARG A 67 20.57 -1.77 6.31
C ARG A 67 19.04 -1.73 6.35
N PHE A 68 18.38 -2.15 5.28
CA PHE A 68 16.94 -2.11 5.19
C PHE A 68 16.26 -3.05 6.21
N PRO A 69 15.33 -2.54 7.03
CA PRO A 69 14.65 -3.33 8.07
C PRO A 69 13.49 -4.16 7.50
N TYR A 70 13.81 -5.20 6.71
CA TYR A 70 12.81 -6.05 6.04
C TYR A 70 11.71 -6.55 6.97
N GLY A 71 12.11 -7.08 8.13
CA GLY A 71 11.18 -7.67 9.10
C GLY A 71 10.13 -6.67 9.58
N ASP A 72 10.56 -5.46 9.97
CA ASP A 72 9.69 -4.44 10.51
C ASP A 72 8.72 -3.90 9.45
N VAL A 73 9.21 -3.67 8.22
CA VAL A 73 8.39 -3.19 7.11
C VAL A 73 7.34 -4.23 6.70
N ILE A 74 7.76 -5.46 6.43
CA ILE A 74 6.85 -6.54 5.99
C ILE A 74 5.82 -6.84 7.08
N THR A 75 6.25 -6.91 8.34
CA THR A 75 5.33 -7.16 9.47
C THR A 75 4.32 -6.03 9.63
N THR A 76 4.75 -4.77 9.49
CA THR A 76 3.85 -3.62 9.56
C THR A 76 2.79 -3.69 8.45
N LEU A 77 3.20 -3.92 7.20
CA LEU A 77 2.28 -4.06 6.07
C LEU A 77 1.26 -5.19 6.29
N LEU A 78 1.72 -6.38 6.66
CA LEU A 78 0.84 -7.54 6.89
C LEU A 78 -0.14 -7.30 8.04
N ARG A 79 0.30 -6.68 9.14
CA ARG A 79 -0.56 -6.34 10.29
C ARG A 79 -1.66 -5.34 9.93
N HIS A 80 -1.45 -4.54 8.90
CA HIS A 80 -2.41 -3.59 8.38
C HIS A 80 -3.25 -4.14 7.22
N GLY A 81 -3.19 -5.45 6.95
CA GLY A 81 -4.06 -6.13 5.98
C GLY A 81 -3.61 -5.97 4.53
N PHE A 82 -2.37 -5.53 4.29
CA PHE A 82 -1.80 -5.52 2.96
C PHE A 82 -1.34 -6.92 2.56
N GLU A 83 -1.60 -7.30 1.31
CA GLU A 83 -0.87 -8.38 0.66
C GLU A 83 0.48 -7.83 0.19
N VAL A 84 1.55 -8.61 0.36
CA VAL A 84 2.93 -8.18 0.09
C VAL A 84 3.58 -9.13 -0.92
N TRP A 85 4.21 -8.54 -1.94
CA TRP A 85 5.04 -9.24 -2.91
C TRP A 85 6.44 -8.63 -2.93
N ILE A 86 7.44 -9.47 -3.12
CA ILE A 86 8.84 -9.05 -3.21
C ILE A 86 9.37 -9.53 -4.55
N THR A 87 9.92 -8.61 -5.33
CA THR A 87 10.58 -8.88 -6.61
C THR A 87 11.91 -8.14 -6.66
N LEU A 88 12.66 -8.34 -7.74
CA LEU A 88 13.82 -7.53 -8.09
C LEU A 88 13.44 -6.57 -9.23
N ARG A 89 13.93 -5.34 -9.14
CA ARG A 89 13.89 -4.32 -10.20
C ARG A 89 15.28 -3.73 -10.30
N ASP A 90 15.92 -3.85 -11.46
CA ASP A 90 17.27 -3.34 -11.70
C ASP A 90 18.28 -3.82 -10.61
N ASP A 91 18.19 -5.09 -10.23
CA ASP A 91 18.95 -5.75 -9.15
C ASP A 91 18.69 -5.23 -7.72
N HIS A 92 17.75 -4.31 -7.55
CA HIS A 92 17.30 -3.83 -6.24
C HIS A 92 16.02 -4.56 -5.81
N PRO A 93 15.90 -4.95 -4.52
CA PRO A 93 14.64 -5.46 -3.99
C PRO A 93 13.53 -4.42 -4.08
N LEU A 94 12.41 -4.82 -4.65
CA LEU A 94 11.19 -4.03 -4.74
C LEU A 94 10.10 -4.75 -3.94
N ILE A 95 9.56 -4.05 -2.94
CA ILE A 95 8.44 -4.54 -2.13
C ILE A 95 7.18 -3.82 -2.61
N MET A 96 6.24 -4.60 -3.10
CA MET A 96 4.91 -4.14 -3.49
C MET A 96 3.92 -4.55 -2.42
N ALA A 97 3.04 -3.64 -2.03
CA ALA A 97 1.99 -3.92 -1.06
C ALA A 97 0.67 -3.33 -1.52
N CYS A 98 -0.43 -4.08 -1.48
CA CYS A 98 -1.75 -3.55 -1.76
C CYS A 98 -2.80 -4.08 -0.79
N ILE A 99 -3.84 -3.30 -0.56
CA ILE A 99 -5.00 -3.77 0.21
C ILE A 99 -5.71 -4.79 -0.67
N LYS A 100 -6.03 -5.96 -0.10
CA LYS A 100 -6.87 -6.95 -0.76
C LYS A 100 -8.18 -6.28 -1.18
N GLY A 101 -8.42 -6.16 -2.48
CA GLY A 101 -9.72 -5.71 -2.98
C GLY A 101 -10.78 -6.73 -2.55
N ASP A 102 -11.83 -6.27 -1.87
CA ASP A 102 -13.04 -7.06 -1.64
C ASP A 102 -13.70 -7.48 -2.97
#